data_AF-Q1WRU4-F1
#
_entry.id   AF-Q1WRU4-F1
#
_cell.length_a   1.000
_cell.length_b   1.000
_cell.length_c   1.000
_cell.angle_alpha   90.00
_cell.angle_beta   90.00
_cell.angle_gamma   90.00
#
_symmetry.space_group_name_H-M   'P 1'
#
loop_
_entity.id
_entity.type
_entity.pdbx_description
1 polymer ?
#
loop_
_entity_poly.entity_id
_entity_poly.type
_entity_poly.pdbx_seq_one_letter_code
_entity_poly.pdbx_strand_id
1 'polypeptide(L)'
;MNIKKVSEQLEITPDTIRYYERIGLVPPINRNKNGVRDFTDLDIQRLDFIKCMRHAGLSIESLHEYMHLYSLNDDRTIPARKKILEEEAEKLDKRIASLQETRAYLQHKIDVYDSQLTQATDDLKLSEE
;
A
#
# COMPACT_ATOMS: atom_id res chain seq x y z
N MET A 1 -3.77 -23.53 -1.05
CA MET A 1 -2.32 -23.20 -1.06
C MET A 1 -1.81 -22.96 0.35
N ASN A 2 -0.53 -23.21 0.70
CA ASN A 2 -0.02 -22.97 2.07
C ASN A 2 0.46 -21.52 2.27
N ILE A 3 0.61 -21.10 3.54
CA ILE A 3 1.00 -19.72 3.90
C ILE A 3 2.36 -19.30 3.37
N LYS A 4 3.31 -20.24 3.20
CA LYS A 4 4.65 -19.95 2.70
C LYS A 4 4.57 -19.47 1.24
N LYS A 5 3.86 -20.23 0.40
CA LYS A 5 3.67 -19.86 -1.01
C LYS A 5 2.92 -18.54 -1.17
N VAL A 6 1.87 -18.31 -0.37
CA VAL A 6 1.12 -17.03 -0.38
C VAL A 6 2.02 -15.86 0.03
N SER A 7 2.84 -16.06 1.06
CA SER A 7 3.79 -15.06 1.53
C SER A 7 4.81 -14.68 0.47
N GLU A 8 5.36 -15.66 -0.25
CA GLU A 8 6.28 -15.43 -1.37
C GLU A 8 5.59 -14.73 -2.54
N GLN A 9 4.39 -15.17 -2.91
CA GLN A 9 3.62 -14.61 -4.04
C GLN A 9 3.20 -13.15 -3.78
N LEU A 10 2.75 -12.85 -2.57
CA LEU A 10 2.25 -11.53 -2.21
C LEU A 10 3.32 -10.64 -1.55
N GLU A 11 4.55 -11.13 -1.37
CA GLU A 11 5.64 -10.39 -0.71
C GLU A 11 5.24 -9.78 0.64
N ILE A 12 4.44 -10.52 1.42
CA ILE A 12 4.05 -10.16 2.79
C ILE A 12 4.45 -11.27 3.73
N THR A 13 4.87 -10.94 4.94
CA THR A 13 5.34 -11.97 5.88
C THR A 13 4.19 -12.89 6.31
N PRO A 14 4.47 -14.15 6.67
CA PRO A 14 3.45 -15.03 7.25
C PRO A 14 2.79 -14.44 8.50
N ASP A 15 3.52 -13.64 9.29
CA ASP A 15 2.99 -12.95 10.47
C ASP A 15 2.05 -11.81 10.10
N THR A 16 2.30 -11.09 9.01
CA THR A 16 1.35 -10.11 8.46
C THR A 16 0.05 -10.77 8.04
N ILE A 17 0.11 -11.93 7.38
CA ILE A 17 -1.08 -12.69 6.99
C ILE A 17 -1.87 -13.13 8.23
N ARG A 18 -1.18 -13.68 9.24
CA ARG A 18 -1.81 -14.07 10.52
C ARG A 18 -2.40 -12.86 11.25
N TYR A 19 -1.73 -11.72 11.18
CA TYR A 19 -2.21 -10.48 11.75
C TYR A 19 -3.51 -10.04 11.11
N TYR A 20 -3.59 -10.01 9.78
CA TYR A 20 -4.81 -9.65 9.05
C TYR A 20 -5.99 -10.56 9.38
N GLU A 21 -5.76 -11.88 9.49
CA GLU A 21 -6.80 -12.82 9.94
C GLU A 21 -7.20 -12.54 11.39
N ARG A 22 -6.23 -12.30 12.30
CA ARG A 22 -6.48 -12.08 13.72
C ARG A 22 -7.32 -10.83 14.00
N ILE A 23 -7.14 -9.77 13.22
CA ILE A 23 -7.90 -8.53 13.36
C ILE A 23 -9.20 -8.53 12.53
N GLY A 24 -9.53 -9.63 11.87
CA GLY A 24 -10.76 -9.76 11.08
C GLY A 24 -10.74 -9.04 9.73
N LEU A 25 -9.56 -8.62 9.25
CA LEU A 25 -9.44 -7.97 7.93
C LEU A 25 -9.67 -8.96 6.79
N VAL A 26 -9.28 -10.21 6.99
CA VAL A 26 -9.68 -11.33 6.14
C VAL A 26 -10.55 -12.29 6.95
N PRO A 27 -11.55 -12.93 6.32
CA PRO A 27 -12.29 -14.01 6.97
C PRO A 27 -11.37 -15.13 7.47
N PRO A 28 -11.81 -15.92 8.47
CA PRO A 28 -11.05 -17.07 8.93
C PRO A 28 -10.65 -17.99 7.77
N ILE A 29 -9.36 -18.31 7.67
CA ILE A 29 -8.84 -19.11 6.56
C ILE A 29 -9.06 -20.59 6.88
N ASN A 30 -9.55 -21.33 5.88
CA ASN A 30 -9.76 -22.76 6.00
C ASN A 30 -8.48 -23.49 6.40
N ARG A 31 -8.64 -24.62 7.09
CA ARG A 31 -7.52 -25.49 7.47
C ARG A 31 -7.67 -26.85 6.82
N ASN A 32 -6.56 -27.39 6.34
CA ASN A 32 -6.53 -28.75 5.82
C ASN A 32 -6.54 -29.79 6.95
N LYS A 33 -6.54 -31.08 6.58
CA LYS A 33 -6.56 -32.22 7.53
C LYS A 33 -5.41 -32.23 8.54
N ASN A 34 -4.31 -31.53 8.25
CA ASN A 34 -3.14 -31.43 9.12
C ASN A 34 -3.18 -30.17 10.02
N GLY A 35 -4.30 -29.43 10.03
CA GLY A 35 -4.47 -28.21 10.82
C GLY A 35 -3.77 -26.97 10.24
N VAL A 36 -3.20 -27.08 9.04
CA VAL A 36 -2.47 -25.99 8.37
C VAL A 36 -3.42 -25.16 7.53
N ARG A 37 -3.24 -23.83 7.54
CA ARG A 37 -4.02 -22.90 6.69
C ARG A 37 -3.89 -23.27 5.23
N ASP A 38 -5.03 -23.34 4.56
CA ASP A 38 -5.18 -23.68 3.15
C ASP A 38 -5.97 -22.57 2.44
N PHE A 39 -5.22 -21.73 1.74
CA PHE A 39 -5.70 -20.52 1.09
C PHE A 39 -6.31 -20.84 -0.27
N THR A 40 -7.49 -20.30 -0.52
CA THR A 40 -8.15 -20.30 -1.84
C THR A 40 -7.68 -19.12 -2.68
N ASP A 41 -7.99 -19.13 -3.99
CA ASP A 41 -7.71 -17.99 -4.87
C ASP A 41 -8.41 -16.71 -4.41
N LEU A 42 -9.63 -16.85 -3.85
CA LEU A 42 -10.37 -15.72 -3.29
C LEU A 42 -9.67 -15.14 -2.06
N ASP A 43 -9.08 -15.97 -1.20
CA ASP A 43 -8.33 -15.49 -0.03
C ASP A 43 -7.08 -14.71 -0.46
N ILE A 44 -6.42 -15.18 -1.52
CA ILE A 44 -5.23 -14.53 -2.08
C ILE A 44 -5.61 -13.18 -2.68
N GLN A 45 -6.70 -13.10 -3.45
CA GLN A 45 -7.20 -11.84 -4.01
C GLN A 45 -7.54 -10.82 -2.91
N ARG A 46 -8.15 -11.26 -1.81
CA ARG A 46 -8.45 -10.39 -0.65
C ARG A 46 -7.18 -9.90 0.03
N LEU A 47 -6.19 -10.77 0.23
CA LEU A 47 -4.91 -10.41 0.82
C LEU A 47 -4.14 -9.42 -0.07
N ASP A 48 -4.18 -9.60 -1.38
CA ASP A 48 -3.54 -8.71 -2.35
C ASP A 48 -4.20 -7.32 -2.35
N PHE A 49 -5.53 -7.27 -2.33
CA PHE A 49 -6.29 -6.03 -2.17
C PHE A 49 -5.89 -5.29 -0.88
N ILE A 50 -5.91 -5.99 0.26
CA ILE A 50 -5.51 -5.42 1.56
C ILE A 50 -4.07 -4.92 1.51
N LYS A 51 -3.13 -5.71 0.96
CA LYS A 51 -1.73 -5.32 0.79
C LYS A 51 -1.63 -4.00 0.02
N CYS A 52 -2.26 -3.92 -1.15
CA CYS A 52 -2.23 -2.75 -2.02
C CYS A 52 -2.74 -1.51 -1.28
N MET A 53 -3.89 -1.62 -0.61
CA MET A 53 -4.51 -0.51 0.11
C MET A 53 -3.69 -0.07 1.33
N ARG A 54 -3.16 -1.01 2.10
CA ARG A 54 -2.26 -0.69 3.23
C ARG A 54 -0.98 0.00 2.75
N HIS A 55 -0.43 -0.40 1.60
CA HIS A 55 0.74 0.24 1.01
C HIS A 55 0.46 1.69 0.57
N ALA A 56 -0.72 1.95 0.00
CA ALA A 56 -1.17 3.30 -0.32
C ALA A 56 -1.46 4.18 0.92
N GLY A 57 -1.52 3.57 2.11
CA GLY A 57 -1.67 4.25 3.39
C GLY A 57 -3.11 4.35 3.89
N LEU A 58 -4.03 3.59 3.31
CA LEU A 58 -5.41 3.51 3.79
C LEU A 58 -5.44 2.91 5.19
N SER A 59 -6.36 3.40 6.03
CA SER A 59 -6.48 2.98 7.43
C SER A 59 -6.96 1.52 7.54
N ILE A 60 -6.67 0.90 8.69
CA ILE A 60 -7.15 -0.47 8.95
C ILE A 60 -8.67 -0.44 9.14
N GLU A 61 -9.19 0.65 9.69
CA GLU A 61 -10.60 0.89 9.96
C GLU A 61 -11.42 0.92 8.66
N SER A 62 -11.00 1.69 7.65
CA SER A 62 -11.69 1.75 6.35
C SER A 62 -11.67 0.39 5.64
N LEU A 63 -10.57 -0.35 5.76
CA LEU A 63 -10.48 -1.69 5.19
C LEU A 63 -11.36 -2.70 5.93
N HIS A 64 -11.47 -2.59 7.25
CA HIS A 64 -12.36 -3.42 8.04
C HIS A 64 -13.82 -3.18 7.64
N GLU A 65 -14.25 -1.92 7.52
CA GLU A 65 -15.58 -1.53 7.04
C GLU A 65 -15.87 -2.14 5.66
N TYR A 66 -14.96 -1.96 4.70
CA TYR A 66 -15.11 -2.50 3.36
C TYR A 66 -15.21 -4.02 3.35
N MET A 67 -14.31 -4.71 4.06
CA MET A 67 -14.24 -6.17 4.09
C MET A 67 -15.46 -6.76 4.82
N HIS A 68 -15.96 -6.08 5.85
CA HIS A 68 -17.21 -6.45 6.51
C HIS A 68 -18.39 -6.40 5.53
N LEU A 69 -18.61 -5.27 4.85
CA LEU A 69 -19.67 -5.14 3.86
C LEU A 69 -19.53 -6.15 2.71
N TYR A 70 -18.30 -6.39 2.25
CA TYR A 70 -18.01 -7.38 1.21
C TYR A 70 -18.38 -8.80 1.67
N SER A 71 -18.12 -9.14 2.94
CA SER A 71 -18.41 -10.47 3.49
C SER A 71 -19.90 -10.81 3.59
N LEU A 72 -20.78 -9.80 3.61
CA LEU A 72 -22.23 -9.99 3.64
C LEU A 72 -22.79 -10.60 2.35
N ASN A 73 -22.03 -10.55 1.24
CA ASN A 73 -22.42 -11.10 -0.06
C ASN A 73 -23.81 -10.63 -0.53
N ASP A 74 -24.10 -9.34 -0.30
CA ASP A 74 -25.38 -8.70 -0.59
C ASP A 74 -25.19 -7.50 -1.51
N ASP A 75 -25.87 -7.48 -2.66
CA ASP A 75 -25.76 -6.42 -3.66
C ASP A 75 -26.22 -5.05 -3.14
N ARG A 76 -27.07 -5.02 -2.11
CA ARG A 76 -27.49 -3.77 -1.46
C ARG A 76 -26.33 -3.03 -0.78
N THR A 77 -25.23 -3.73 -0.50
CA THR A 77 -24.01 -3.13 0.07
C THR A 77 -23.10 -2.49 -0.98
N ILE A 78 -23.32 -2.73 -2.28
CA ILE A 78 -22.46 -2.23 -3.36
C ILE A 78 -22.29 -0.71 -3.30
N PRO A 79 -23.35 0.12 -3.13
CA PRO A 79 -23.19 1.57 -3.06
C PRO A 79 -22.31 2.01 -1.88
N ALA A 80 -22.45 1.38 -0.71
CA ALA A 80 -21.65 1.69 0.46
C ALA A 80 -20.18 1.29 0.27
N ARG A 81 -19.91 0.10 -0.28
CA ARG A 81 -18.55 -0.36 -0.63
C ARG A 81 -17.88 0.59 -1.62
N LYS A 82 -18.60 1.00 -2.66
CA LYS A 82 -18.11 1.95 -3.65
C LYS A 82 -17.77 3.30 -3.01
N LYS A 83 -18.65 3.82 -2.15
CA LYS A 83 -18.43 5.10 -1.46
C LYS A 83 -17.14 5.10 -0.62
N ILE A 84 -16.87 4.01 0.11
CA ILE A 84 -15.60 3.88 0.87
C ILE A 84 -14.40 3.98 -0.07
N LEU A 85 -14.44 3.30 -1.23
CA LEU A 85 -13.34 3.36 -2.20
C LEU A 85 -13.17 4.76 -2.80
N GLU A 86 -14.26 5.48 -3.07
CA GLU A 86 -14.22 6.86 -3.57
C GLU A 86 -13.62 7.82 -2.54
N GLU A 87 -14.01 7.72 -1.27
CA GLU A 87 -13.47 8.54 -0.18
C GLU A 87 -11.97 8.28 0.03
N GLU A 88 -11.54 7.02 -0.01
CA GLU A 88 -10.13 6.69 0.13
C GLU A 88 -9.31 7.07 -1.11
N ALA A 89 -9.89 7.02 -2.32
CA ALA A 89 -9.25 7.52 -3.53
C ALA A 89 -9.01 9.03 -3.44
N GLU A 90 -9.99 9.81 -2.98
CA GLU A 90 -9.84 11.26 -2.80
C GLU A 90 -8.74 11.60 -1.78
N LYS A 91 -8.64 10.84 -0.68
CA LYS A 91 -7.56 10.99 0.31
C LYS A 91 -6.19 10.68 -0.31
N LEU A 92 -6.11 9.63 -1.13
CA LEU A 92 -4.89 9.24 -1.82
C LEU A 92 -4.45 10.34 -2.80
N ASP A 93 -5.37 10.90 -3.58
CA ASP A 93 -5.07 11.99 -4.53
C ASP A 93 -4.51 13.23 -3.82
N LYS A 94 -5.08 13.61 -2.68
CA LYS A 94 -4.55 14.71 -1.84
C LYS A 94 -3.12 14.43 -1.38
N ARG A 95 -2.83 13.18 -0.97
CA ARG A 95 -1.49 12.78 -0.56
C ARG A 95 -0.50 12.79 -1.73
N ILE A 96 -0.92 12.31 -2.91
CA ILE A 96 -0.11 12.36 -4.13
C ILE A 96 0.26 13.80 -4.47
N ALA A 97 -0.71 14.73 -4.45
CA ALA A 97 -0.47 16.14 -4.73
C ALA A 97 0.57 16.75 -3.77
N SER A 98 0.43 16.50 -2.47
CA SER A 98 1.40 16.97 -1.46
C SER A 98 2.80 16.38 -1.64
N LEU A 99 2.90 15.10 -2.00
CA LEU A 99 4.19 14.46 -2.29
C LEU A 99 4.84 15.02 -3.57
N GLN A 100 4.04 15.36 -4.58
CA GLN A 100 4.53 16.00 -5.81
C GLN A 100 5.06 17.41 -5.55
N GLU A 101 4.38 18.20 -4.72
CA GLU A 101 4.86 19.52 -4.29
C GLU A 101 6.20 19.39 -3.54
N THR A 102 6.28 18.45 -2.60
CA THR A 102 7.51 18.17 -1.86
C THR A 102 8.64 17.75 -2.80
N ARG A 103 8.35 16.91 -3.80
CA ARG A 103 9.32 16.49 -4.81
C ARG A 103 9.84 17.67 -5.62
N ALA A 104 8.97 18.59 -6.03
CA ALA A 104 9.37 19.80 -6.76
C ALA A 104 10.29 20.68 -5.91
N TYR A 105 10.00 20.83 -4.62
CA TYR A 105 10.86 21.57 -3.71
C TYR A 105 12.24 20.91 -3.54
N LEU A 106 12.29 19.57 -3.39
CA LEU A 106 13.54 18.83 -3.32
C LEU A 106 14.36 18.98 -4.61
N GLN A 107 13.72 18.93 -5.77
CA GLN A 107 14.39 19.13 -7.06
C GLN A 107 14.99 20.53 -7.14
N HIS A 108 14.23 21.56 -6.76
CA HIS A 108 14.76 22.93 -6.72
C HIS A 108 16.01 23.04 -5.82
N LYS A 109 16.02 22.39 -4.66
CA LYS A 109 17.19 22.36 -3.78
C LYS A 109 18.40 21.67 -4.41
N ILE A 110 18.18 20.59 -5.15
CA ILE A 110 19.24 19.89 -5.90
C ILE A 110 19.82 20.84 -6.96
N ASP A 111 18.98 21.47 -7.78
CA ASP A 111 19.41 22.37 -8.87
C ASP A 111 20.25 23.56 -8.35
N VAL A 112 19.89 24.09 -7.17
CA VAL A 112 20.66 25.14 -6.50
C VAL A 112 22.08 24.65 -6.16
N TYR A 113 22.22 23.44 -5.62
CA TYR A 113 23.55 22.90 -5.31
C TYR A 113 24.35 22.53 -6.57
N ASP A 114 23.70 22.00 -7.60
CA ASP A 114 24.36 21.70 -8.88
C ASP A 114 24.94 22.98 -9.52
N SER A 115 24.21 24.09 -9.41
CA SER A 115 24.68 25.40 -9.89
C SER A 115 25.88 25.90 -9.09
N GLN A 116 25.86 25.75 -7.75
CA GLN A 116 26.98 26.14 -6.88
C GLN A 116 28.23 25.29 -7.11
N LEU A 117 28.07 23.98 -7.31
CA LEU A 117 29.18 23.09 -7.63
C LEU A 117 29.82 23.45 -8.98
N THR A 118 29.00 23.80 -9.97
CA THR A 118 29.50 24.23 -11.29
C THR A 118 30.31 25.52 -11.18
N GLN A 119 29.79 26.53 -10.47
CA GLN A 119 30.51 27.80 -10.24
C GLN A 119 31.82 27.63 -9.46
N ALA A 120 31.81 26.83 -8.39
CA ALA A 120 33.02 26.54 -7.63
C ALA A 120 34.10 25.82 -8.47
N THR A 121 33.69 24.99 -9.43
CA THR A 121 34.60 24.27 -10.33
C THR A 121 35.20 25.19 -11.39
N ASP A 122 34.45 26.18 -11.88
CA ASP A 122 34.93 27.16 -12.85
C ASP A 122 35.86 28.21 -12.19
N ASP A 123 35.55 28.64 -10.96
CA ASP A 123 36.40 29.56 -10.18
C ASP A 123 37.77 28.95 -9.84
N LEU A 124 37.81 27.64 -9.55
CA LEU A 124 39.07 26.91 -9.32
C LEU A 124 39.94 26.87 -10.58
N LYS A 125 39.34 26.63 -11.76
CA LYS A 125 40.08 26.60 -13.04
C LYS A 125 40.64 27.96 -13.44
N LEU A 126 39.92 29.05 -13.16
CA LEU A 126 40.37 30.42 -13.44
C LEU A 126 41.49 30.89 -12.49
N SER A 127 41.67 30.22 -11.36
CA SER A 127 42.74 30.53 -10.40
C SER A 127 44.05 29.77 -10.64
N GLU A 128 44.04 28.79 -11.56
CA GLU A 128 45.19 27.97 -11.94
C GLU A 128 45.87 28.43 -13.26
N GLU A 129 45.30 29.45 -13.94
CA GLU A 129 45.86 30.13 -15.13
C GLU A 129 46.51 31.48 -14.77
#